data_AF-A0A1F8MEV4-F1
#
_entry.id   AF-A0A1F8MEV4-F1
#
_cell.length_a   1.000
_cell.length_b   1.000
_cell.length_c   1.000
_cell.angle_alpha   90.00
_cell.angle_beta   90.00
_cell.angle_gamma   90.00
#
_symmetry.space_group_name_H-M   'P 1'
#
loop_
_entity.id
_entity.type
_entity.pdbx_description
1 polymer ?
#
loop_
_entity_poly.entity_id
_entity_poly.type
_entity_poly.pdbx_seq_one_letter_code
_entity_poly.pdbx_strand_id
1 'polypeptide(L)'
;MQKTYRDVYEDILSDRDLTQGMMRDDPRALAEWNKRMSGGEKSTPDYEEITERMERGEWPVTQMDKKRKEFSSQGEGKSESD
;
A
#
# COMPACT_ATOMS: atom_id res chain seq x y z
N MET A 1 8.00 4.11 21.86
CA MET A 1 8.27 2.76 21.34
C MET A 1 7.95 2.77 19.87
N GLN A 2 8.88 2.43 18.99
CA GLN A 2 8.55 2.27 17.57
C GLN A 2 7.74 0.98 17.42
N LYS A 3 6.56 1.06 16.79
CA LYS A 3 5.75 -0.13 16.51
C LYS A 3 6.55 -1.04 15.59
N THR A 4 6.66 -2.31 15.94
CA THR A 4 7.30 -3.28 15.05
C THR A 4 6.39 -3.53 13.85
N TYR A 5 6.97 -4.03 12.77
CA TYR A 5 6.21 -4.43 11.59
C TYR A 5 5.09 -5.42 11.95
N ARG A 6 5.35 -6.31 12.91
CA ARG A 6 4.37 -7.26 13.44
C ARG A 6 3.20 -6.55 14.13
N ASP A 7 3.47 -5.57 14.97
CA ASP A 7 2.42 -4.81 15.65
C ASP A 7 1.51 -4.08 14.65
N VAL A 8 2.08 -3.56 13.57
CA VAL A 8 1.32 -2.91 12.48
C VAL A 8 0.42 -3.92 11.76
N TYR A 9 0.93 -5.12 11.44
CA TYR A 9 0.12 -6.17 10.85
C TYR A 9 -1.00 -6.64 11.77
N GLU A 10 -0.72 -6.87 13.05
CA GLU A 10 -1.73 -7.30 14.02
C GLU A 10 -2.82 -6.23 14.20
N ASP A 11 -2.47 -4.94 14.20
CA ASP A 11 -3.41 -3.80 14.26
C ASP A 11 -4.31 -3.73 13.02
N ILE A 12 -3.74 -3.92 11.82
CA ILE A 12 -4.48 -3.96 10.56
C ILE A 12 -5.45 -5.15 10.50
N LEU A 13 -4.97 -6.34 10.82
CA LEU A 13 -5.79 -7.57 10.74
C LEU A 13 -6.85 -7.63 11.83
N SER A 14 -6.67 -6.89 12.92
CA SER A 14 -7.68 -6.74 13.97
C SER A 14 -8.80 -5.76 13.56
N ASP A 15 -8.54 -4.86 12.61
CA ASP A 15 -9.51 -3.93 12.07
C ASP A 15 -10.37 -4.63 11.00
N ARG A 16 -11.56 -5.09 11.43
CA ARG A 16 -12.48 -5.87 10.57
C ARG A 16 -13.03 -5.04 9.42
N ASP A 17 -13.28 -3.75 9.63
CA ASP A 17 -13.84 -2.88 8.60
C ASP A 17 -12.79 -2.60 7.53
N LEU A 18 -11.54 -2.33 7.95
CA LEU A 18 -10.40 -2.21 7.04
C LEU A 18 -10.17 -3.50 6.26
N THR A 19 -10.13 -4.64 6.95
CA THR A 19 -9.91 -5.95 6.33
C THR A 19 -11.02 -6.30 5.33
N GLN A 20 -12.29 -6.06 5.67
CA GLN A 20 -13.40 -6.27 4.74
C GLN A 20 -13.37 -5.33 3.54
N GLY A 21 -12.99 -4.07 3.75
CA GLY A 21 -12.80 -3.10 2.67
C GLY A 21 -11.69 -3.54 1.71
N MET A 22 -10.56 -4.01 2.24
CA MET A 22 -9.47 -4.55 1.43
C MET A 22 -9.89 -5.79 0.63
N MET A 23 -10.67 -6.70 1.24
CA MET A 23 -11.20 -7.88 0.55
C MET A 23 -12.19 -7.53 -0.57
N ARG A 24 -12.74 -6.32 -0.57
CA ARG A 24 -13.66 -5.80 -1.59
C ARG A 24 -12.97 -4.88 -2.60
N ASP A 25 -11.65 -4.79 -2.55
CA ASP A 25 -10.85 -3.85 -3.33
C ASP A 25 -11.31 -2.39 -3.14
N ASP A 26 -11.77 -2.03 -1.94
CA ASP A 26 -12.19 -0.67 -1.64
C ASP A 26 -10.97 0.27 -1.69
N PRO A 27 -10.95 1.27 -2.59
CA PRO A 27 -9.88 2.26 -2.68
C PRO A 27 -9.52 2.89 -1.33
N ARG A 28 -10.51 3.18 -0.49
CA ARG A 28 -10.29 3.86 0.80
C ARG A 28 -9.60 2.95 1.81
N ALA A 29 -10.00 1.67 1.84
CA ALA A 29 -9.38 0.69 2.71
C ALA A 29 -7.93 0.43 2.31
N LEU A 30 -7.63 0.43 1.00
CA LEU A 30 -6.29 0.22 0.49
C LEU A 30 -5.38 1.45 0.74
N ALA A 31 -5.92 2.68 0.67
CA ALA A 31 -5.21 3.89 1.08
C ALA A 31 -4.81 3.86 2.56
N GLU A 32 -5.77 3.53 3.43
CA GLU A 32 -5.52 3.43 4.89
C GLU A 32 -4.53 2.32 5.23
N TRP A 33 -4.59 1.18 4.54
CA TRP A 33 -3.61 0.12 4.67
C TRP A 33 -2.20 0.59 4.31
N ASN A 34 -2.04 1.26 3.17
CA ASN A 34 -0.75 1.78 2.71
C ASN A 34 -0.16 2.76 3.74
N LYS A 35 -0.99 3.66 4.27
CA LYS A 35 -0.58 4.62 5.31
C LYS A 35 -0.07 3.95 6.59
N ARG A 36 -0.75 2.90 7.05
CA ARG A 36 -0.34 2.11 8.22
C ARG A 36 0.95 1.33 7.94
N MET A 37 1.08 0.72 6.76
CA MET A 37 2.26 -0.04 6.34
C MET A 37 3.52 0.81 6.13
N SER A 38 3.37 2.03 5.62
CA SER A 38 4.47 3.00 5.54
C SER A 38 4.85 3.60 6.90
N GLY A 39 4.19 3.20 7.99
CA GLY A 39 4.48 3.72 9.33
C GLY A 39 4.19 5.22 9.48
N GLY A 40 3.34 5.79 8.63
CA GLY A 40 3.12 7.23 8.54
C GLY A 40 4.29 8.01 7.90
N GLU A 41 5.30 7.33 7.34
CA GLU A 41 6.33 7.96 6.53
C GLU A 41 5.70 8.44 5.22
N LYS A 42 5.94 9.72 4.89
CA LYS A 42 5.39 10.34 3.69
C LYS A 42 5.89 9.58 2.47
N SER A 43 4.97 8.94 1.77
CA SER A 43 5.28 8.30 0.52
C SER A 43 5.79 9.35 -0.48
N THR A 44 6.56 8.94 -1.48
CA THR A 44 7.04 9.83 -2.56
C THR A 44 5.88 10.66 -3.13
N PRO A 45 6.09 11.89 -3.63
CA PRO A 45 5.02 12.79 -4.11
C PRO A 45 4.00 12.12 -5.05
N ASP A 46 4.47 11.25 -5.94
CA ASP A 46 3.61 10.48 -6.86
C ASP A 46 2.64 9.54 -6.12
N TYR A 47 3.03 9.04 -4.96
CA TYR A 47 2.25 8.14 -4.14
C TYR A 47 1.28 8.89 -3.23
N GLU A 48 1.59 10.13 -2.83
CA GLU A 48 0.63 11.03 -2.17
C GLU A 48 -0.54 11.34 -3.11
N GLU A 49 -0.30 11.68 -4.39
CA GLU A 49 -1.36 11.92 -5.37
C GLU A 49 -2.26 10.67 -5.56
N ILE A 50 -1.64 9.50 -5.63
CA ILE A 50 -2.34 8.22 -5.78
C ILE A 50 -3.19 7.93 -4.53
N THR A 51 -2.64 8.16 -3.34
CA THR A 51 -3.32 7.94 -2.06
C THR A 51 -4.50 8.90 -1.89
N GLU A 52 -4.34 10.18 -2.25
CA GLU A 52 -5.41 11.18 -2.16
C GLU A 52 -6.58 10.87 -3.12
N ARG A 53 -6.29 10.31 -4.31
CA ARG A 53 -7.34 9.81 -5.22
C ARG A 53 -8.06 8.58 -4.64
N MET A 54 -7.31 7.65 -4.05
CA MET A 54 -7.88 6.48 -3.37
C MET A 54 -8.75 6.87 -2.16
N GLU A 55 -8.36 7.87 -1.37
CA GLU A 55 -9.17 8.42 -0.27
C GLU A 55 -10.49 9.02 -0.79
N ARG A 56 -10.47 9.66 -1.97
CA ARG A 56 -11.67 10.14 -2.66
C ARG A 56 -12.55 9.01 -3.20
N GLY A 57 -12.07 7.77 -3.21
CA GLY A 57 -12.76 6.60 -3.75
C GLY A 57 -12.51 6.38 -5.24
N GLU A 58 -11.55 7.10 -5.82
CA GLU A 58 -11.14 6.97 -7.21
C GLU A 58 -9.95 6.02 -7.28
N TRP A 59 -10.07 4.93 -8.04
CA TRP A 59 -8.97 3.99 -8.24
C TRP A 59 -8.08 4.46 -9.41
N PRO A 60 -6.82 4.89 -9.19
CA PRO A 60 -5.94 5.30 -10.28
C PRO A 60 -5.31 4.06 -10.94
N VAL A 61 -6.14 3.27 -11.65
CA VAL A 61 -5.77 1.98 -12.27
C VAL A 61 -4.51 2.12 -13.13
N THR A 62 -4.45 3.15 -13.98
CA THR A 62 -3.37 3.39 -14.94
C THR A 62 -2.03 3.73 -14.32
N GLN A 63 -2.02 4.51 -13.22
CA GLN A 63 -0.79 4.87 -12.51
C GLN A 63 -0.28 3.69 -11.66
N MET A 64 -1.20 2.94 -11.06
CA MET A 64 -0.91 1.73 -10.29
C MET A 64 -0.38 0.59 -11.16
N ASP A 65 -0.95 0.36 -12.35
CA ASP A 65 -0.43 -0.64 -13.29
C ASP A 65 0.97 -0.31 -13.80
N LYS A 66 1.22 0.97 -14.11
CA LYS A 66 2.54 1.44 -14.51
C LYS A 66 3.56 1.24 -13.38
N LYS A 67 3.21 1.63 -12.15
CA LYS A 67 4.09 1.48 -10.98
C LYS A 67 4.27 0.02 -10.57
N ARG A 68 3.24 -0.83 -10.69
CA ARG A 68 3.34 -2.29 -10.51
C ARG A 68 4.29 -2.89 -11.53
N LYS A 69 4.21 -2.48 -12.79
CA LYS A 69 5.11 -2.94 -13.84
C LYS A 69 6.55 -2.51 -13.58
N GLU A 70 6.78 -1.27 -13.15
CA GLU A 70 8.10 -0.75 -12.75
C GLU A 70 8.65 -1.47 -11.50
N PHE A 71 7.84 -1.68 -10.46
CA PHE A 71 8.24 -2.43 -9.26
C PHE A 71 8.50 -3.91 -9.55
N SER A 72 7.71 -4.53 -10.43
CA SER A 72 7.92 -5.92 -10.86
C SER A 72 9.22 -6.05 -11.65
N SER A 73 9.54 -5.07 -12.51
CA SER A 73 10.83 -5.03 -13.20
C SER A 73 12.02 -4.75 -12.28
N GLN A 74 11.81 -4.12 -11.12
CA GLN A 74 12.84 -3.89 -10.11
C GLN A 74 13.07 -5.14 -9.21
N GLY A 75 12.15 -6.10 -9.21
CA GLY A 75 12.24 -7.37 -8.47
C GLY A 75 13.04 -8.48 -9.17
N GLU A 76 13.35 -8.34 -10.46
CA GLU A 76 14.09 -9.34 -11.25
C GLU A 76 15.62 -9.15 -11.21
N GLY A 77 16.14 -8.22 -10.41
CA GLY A 77 17.55 -7.83 -10.38
C GLY A 77 18.41 -8.41 -9.25
N LYS A 78 17.95 -9.40 -8.48
CA LYS A 78 18.80 -10.05 -7.47
C LYS A 78 18.56 -11.56 -7.35
N SER A 79 18.76 -12.24 -8.48
CA SER A 79 19.14 -13.64 -8.52
C SER A 79 20.47 -13.73 -9.26
N GLU A 80 21.57 -13.38 -8.59
CA GLU A 80 22.90 -13.71 -9.08
C GLU A 80 23.71 -14.36 -7.95
N SER A 81 23.84 -15.68 -8.09
CA SER A 81 24.98 -16.54 -7.80
C SER A 81 25.45 -16.76 -6.35
N ASP A 82 25.23 -17.99 -5.86
CA ASP A 82 26.32 -18.95 -5.64
C ASP A 82 25.84 -20.37 -6.01
#